data_AF-A0A4Q3IM11-F1
#
_entry.id   AF-A0A4Q3IM11-F1
#
_cell.length_a   1.000
_cell.length_b   1.000
_cell.length_c   1.000
_cell.angle_alpha   90.00
_cell.angle_beta   90.00
_cell.angle_gamma   90.00
#
_symmetry.space_group_name_H-M   'P 1'
#
loop_
_entity.id
_entity.type
_entity.pdbx_description
1 polymer ?
#
loop_
_entity_poly.entity_id
_entity_poly.type
_entity_poly.pdbx_seq_one_letter_code
_entity_poly.pdbx_strand_id
1 'polypeptide(L)' 'LWDSGRNVAGILALWRQSAAGIGAPVAVSRDGEVVNGIFETIDDAGRLIVRANDNSRVAITAGDVHFGATASVRA' A
#
# COMPACT_ATOMS: atom_id res chain seq x y z
N LEU A 1 22.87 0.88 0.10
CA LEU A 1 21.55 0.28 -0.18
C LEU A 1 21.06 0.67 -1.58
N TRP A 2 20.93 1.96 -1.88
CA TRP A 2 20.76 2.45 -3.25
C TRP A 2 22.00 2.20 -4.11
N ASP A 3 21.81 1.73 -5.34
CA ASP A 3 22.85 1.42 -6.32
C ASP A 3 22.45 1.93 -7.71
N SER A 4 22.18 3.23 -7.84
CA SER A 4 21.74 3.87 -9.09
C SER A 4 20.58 3.13 -9.77
N GLY A 5 19.60 2.67 -8.99
CA GLY A 5 18.45 1.91 -9.47
C GLY A 5 18.67 0.39 -9.63
N ARG A 6 19.91 -0.10 -9.68
CA ARG A 6 20.20 -1.53 -9.86
C ARG A 6 19.75 -2.42 -8.71
N ASN A 7 19.65 -1.85 -7.50
CA ASN A 7 19.25 -2.58 -6.29
C ASN A 7 17.88 -2.14 -5.74
N VAL A 8 16.95 -1.74 -6.60
CA VAL A 8 15.57 -1.40 -6.16
C VAL A 8 14.89 -2.60 -5.51
N ALA A 9 15.07 -3.81 -6.04
CA ALA A 9 14.50 -5.02 -5.43
C ALA A 9 14.93 -5.23 -3.97
N GLY A 10 16.23 -5.04 -3.67
CA GLY A 10 16.75 -5.12 -2.30
C GLY A 10 16.22 -4.01 -1.38
N ILE A 11 16.02 -2.81 -1.92
CA ILE A 11 15.36 -1.71 -1.18
C ILE A 11 13.92 -2.06 -0.84
N LEU A 12 13.14 -2.52 -1.82
CA LEU A 12 11.73 -2.88 -1.60
C LEU A 12 11.60 -4.05 -0.62
N ALA A 13 12.53 -5.02 -0.65
CA ALA A 13 12.58 -6.10 0.33
C ALA A 13 12.81 -5.59 1.76
N LEU A 14 13.74 -4.64 1.97
CA LEU A 14 13.97 -4.05 3.28
C LEU A 14 12.82 -3.14 3.73
N TRP A 15 12.20 -2.42 2.80
CA TRP A 15 11.02 -1.62 3.07
C TRP A 15 9.88 -2.50 3.59
N ARG A 16 9.58 -3.61 2.91
CA ARG A 16 8.51 -4.54 3.32
C ARG A 16 8.75 -5.15 4.70
N GLN A 17 10.01 -5.44 5.04
CA GLN A 17 10.38 -5.93 6.38
C GLN A 17 10.16 -4.87 7.47
N SER A 18 10.31 -3.59 7.12
CA SER A 18 10.18 -2.47 8.06
C SER A 18 8.77 -1.86 8.07
N ALA A 19 7.92 -2.20 7.11
CA ALA A 19 6.65 -1.53 6.88
C ALA A 19 5.65 -1.80 8.02
N ALA A 20 5.30 -0.74 8.74
CA ALA A 20 4.21 -0.77 9.69
C ALA A 20 2.85 -0.86 8.97
N GLY A 21 1.90 -1.58 9.56
CA GLY A 21 0.52 -1.62 9.08
C GLY A 21 0.25 -2.64 7.95
N ILE A 22 1.25 -3.42 7.50
CA ILE A 22 0.97 -4.60 6.66
C ILE A 22 0.01 -5.52 7.41
N GLY A 23 -1.05 -5.95 6.73
CA GLY A 23 -2.14 -6.74 7.29
C GLY A 23 -3.22 -5.93 8.02
N ALA A 24 -3.04 -4.62 8.18
CA ALA A 24 -4.01 -3.73 8.83
C ALA A 24 -4.96 -3.05 7.82
N PRO A 25 -6.11 -2.54 8.28
CA PRO A 25 -7.01 -1.73 7.44
C PRO A 25 -6.33 -0.47 6.90
N VAL A 26 -6.65 -0.16 5.65
CA VAL A 26 -6.18 1.03 4.94
C VAL A 26 -7.29 1.61 4.06
N ALA A 27 -7.32 2.94 3.98
CA ALA A 27 -8.12 3.70 3.03
C ALA A 27 -7.19 4.51 2.14
N VAL A 28 -7.41 4.47 0.83
CA VAL A 28 -6.59 5.18 -0.14
C VAL A 28 -7.46 6.03 -1.03
N SER A 29 -7.25 7.34 -1.01
CA SER A 29 -7.95 8.30 -1.88
C SER A 29 -7.12 8.57 -3.13
N ARG A 30 -7.72 8.35 -4.31
CA ARG A 30 -7.13 8.69 -5.62
C ARG A 30 -8.23 9.14 -6.58
N ASP A 31 -7.98 10.17 -7.38
CA ASP A 31 -8.89 10.61 -8.46
C ASP A 31 -10.37 10.77 -8.05
N GLY A 32 -10.63 11.14 -6.79
CA GLY A 32 -11.99 11.30 -6.25
C GLY A 32 -12.65 10.01 -5.75
N GLU A 33 -11.98 8.86 -5.87
CA GLU A 33 -12.43 7.55 -5.38
C GLU A 33 -11.65 7.13 -4.14
N VAL A 34 -12.32 6.39 -3.24
CA VAL A 34 -11.69 5.81 -2.05
C VAL A 34 -11.68 4.29 -2.16
N VAL A 35 -10.49 3.70 -2.12
CA VAL A 35 -10.28 2.26 -2.03
C VAL A 35 -10.08 1.88 -0.57
N ASN A 36 -10.98 1.06 -0.04
CA ASN A 36 -10.90 0.51 1.31
C ASN A 36 -10.52 -0.97 1.27
N GLY A 37 -9.65 -1.39 2.18
CA GLY A 37 -9.30 -2.79 2.31
C GLY A 37 -8.17 -3.02 3.30
N ILE A 38 -7.42 -4.10 3.07
CA ILE A 38 -6.25 -4.44 3.87
C ILE A 38 -4.99 -4.05 3.10
N PHE A 39 -4.07 -3.34 3.75
CA PHE A 39 -2.73 -3.11 3.21
C PHE A 39 -2.00 -4.44 3.16
N GLU A 40 -1.92 -5.04 1.98
CA GLU A 40 -1.35 -6.37 1.81
C GLU A 40 0.17 -6.32 1.70
N THR A 41 0.71 -5.46 0.84
CA THR A 41 2.14 -5.27 0.63
C THR A 41 2.39 -4.12 -0.36
N ILE A 42 3.64 -3.89 -0.75
CA ILE A 42 3.97 -3.21 -2.00
C ILE A 42 4.49 -4.22 -3.04
N ASP A 43 4.15 -4.06 -4.31
CA ASP A 43 4.70 -4.92 -5.37
C ASP A 43 6.11 -4.50 -5.80
N ASP A 44 6.70 -5.22 -6.75
CA ASP A 44 8.07 -4.98 -7.22
C ASP A 44 8.22 -3.71 -8.06
N ALA A 45 7.10 -3.09 -8.47
CA ALA A 45 7.08 -1.76 -9.04
C ALA A 45 6.94 -0.66 -7.96
N GLY A 46 6.87 -1.04 -6.68
CA GLY A 46 6.70 -0.12 -5.55
C GLY A 46 5.26 0.38 -5.37
N ARG A 47 4.27 -0.25 -6.01
CA ARG A 47 2.86 0.14 -5.86
C ARG A 47 2.26 -0.48 -4.62
N LEU A 48 1.40 0.25 -3.94
CA LEU A 48 0.63 -0.24 -2.81
C LEU A 48 -0.39 -1.27 -3.29
N ILE A 49 -0.37 -2.46 -2.69
CA ILE A 49 -1.36 -3.51 -2.93
C ILE A 49 -2.36 -3.50 -1.79
N VAL A 50 -3.61 -3.20 -2.15
CA VAL A 50 -4.75 -3.26 -1.24
C VAL A 50 -5.59 -4.48 -1.60
N ARG A 51 -5.88 -5.33 -0.62
CA ARG A 51 -6.87 -6.39 -0.77
C ARG A 51 -8.24 -5.88 -0.34
N ALA A 52 -9.15 -5.74 -1.29
CA ALA A 52 -10.52 -5.30 -1.02
C ALA A 52 -11.36 -6.41 -0.35
N ASN A 53 -12.55 -6.06 0.10
CA ASN A 53 -13.43 -6.97 0.85
C ASN A 53 -13.91 -8.18 0.02
N ASP A 54 -13.98 -8.03 -1.30
CA ASP A 54 -14.28 -9.11 -2.26
C ASP A 54 -13.06 -9.98 -2.58
N ASN A 55 -11.97 -9.80 -1.83
CA ASN A 55 -10.68 -10.47 -1.99
C ASN A 55 -9.94 -10.12 -3.30
N SER A 56 -10.41 -9.12 -4.05
CA SER A 56 -9.67 -8.58 -5.20
C SER A 56 -8.44 -7.80 -4.75
N ARG A 57 -7.40 -7.78 -5.58
CA ARG A 57 -6.16 -7.03 -5.35
C ARG A 57 -6.14 -5.79 -6.23
N VAL A 58 -6.02 -4.63 -5.60
CA VAL A 58 -5.93 -3.34 -6.27
C VAL A 58 -4.50 -2.82 -6.11
N ALA A 59 -3.82 -2.61 -7.23
CA ALA A 59 -2.53 -1.92 -7.24
C ALA A 59 -2.74 -0.40 -7.35
N ILE A 60 -2.11 0.35 -6.45
CA ILE A 60 -2.23 1.80 -6.35
C ILE A 60 -0.84 2.42 -6.50
N THR A 61 -0.66 3.18 -7.58
CA THR A 61 0.62 3.86 -7.88
C THR A 61 0.82 5.11 -7.02
N ALA A 62 -0.26 5.86 -6.78
CA ALA A 62 -0.24 7.08 -5.98
C ALA A 62 -1.64 7.35 -5.38
N GLY A 63 -1.66 8.06 -4.25
CA GLY A 63 -2.88 8.46 -3.54
C GLY A 63 -2.58 8.77 -2.07
N ASP A 64 -3.53 9.38 -1.39
CA ASP A 64 -3.43 9.67 0.05
C ASP A 64 -3.81 8.43 0.86
N VAL A 65 -2.84 7.90 1.62
CA VAL A 65 -2.98 6.63 2.34
C VAL A 65 -3.22 6.88 3.83
N HIS A 66 -4.30 6.34 4.36
CA HIS A 66 -4.69 6.45 5.77
C HIS A 66 -4.77 5.06 6.39
N PHE A 67 -4.04 4.84 7.48
CA PHE A 67 -3.98 3.54 8.19
C PHE A 67 -4.81 3.55 9.48
N GLY A 68 -5.33 2.38 9.88
CA GLY A 68 -5.96 2.18 11.19
C GLY A 68 -7.28 2.93 11.37
N ALA A 69 -7.58 3.42 12.58
CA ALA A 69 -8.83 4.12 12.91
C ALA A 69 -9.07 5.41 12.10
N THR A 70 -8.04 5.95 11.45
CA THR A 70 -8.15 7.07 10.52
C THR A 70 -8.70 6.65 9.16
N ALA A 71 -8.56 5.37 8.79
CA ALA A 71 -9.15 4.81 7.56
C ALA A 71 -10.69 4.74 7.61
N SER A 72 -11.28 4.68 8.82
CA SER A 72 -12.73 4.62 9.01
C SER A 72 -13.47 5.95 8.83
N VAL A 73 -12.79 7.04 8.44
CA VAL A 73 -13.43 8.36 8.32
C VAL A 73 -13.73 8.72 6.86
N ARG A 74 -14.73 8.04 6.30
CA ARG A 74 -15.75 8.58 5.36
C ARG A 74 -16.65 7.42 4.93
N ALA A 75 -17.68 7.19 5.74
CA ALA A 75 -18.91 6.52 5.33
C ALA A 75 -19.88 7.56 4.77
#